data_AF-A0A0G0RN63-F1
#
_entry.id   AF-A0A0G0RN63-F1
#
_cell.length_a   1.000
_cell.length_b   1.000
_cell.length_c   1.000
_cell.angle_alpha   90.00
_cell.angle_beta   90.00
_cell.angle_gamma   90.00
#
_symmetry.space_group_name_H-M   'P 1'
#
loop_
_entity.id
_entity.type
_entity.pdbx_description
1 polymer ?
#
loop_
_entity_poly.entity_id
_entity_poly.type
_entity_poly.pdbx_seq_one_letter_code
_entity_poly.pdbx_strand_id
1 'polypeptide(L)'
;MDQMRLIKFLSTWVINSVLLVVISQIFAGSVVLGNAVLSKGIAAVFSGFLLTTVFFLVPVAVEKSEAKIKDFRFWLILDFLALVIGVWAVKRLSVLTGLGIANILLVLVVAVLVALFDFATDKYSDTLLKKNK
;
A
#
# COMPACT_ATOMS: atom_id res chain seq x y z
N MET A 1 14.30 -9.93 -8.69
CA MET A 1 12.86 -10.24 -8.51
C MET A 1 12.46 -11.12 -9.66
N ASP A 2 11.78 -12.24 -9.42
CA ASP A 2 11.30 -13.12 -10.49
C ASP A 2 10.06 -12.51 -11.18
N GLN A 3 9.73 -13.01 -12.37
CA GLN A 3 8.63 -12.49 -13.18
C GLN A 3 7.29 -12.53 -12.44
N MET A 4 7.06 -13.59 -11.65
CA MET A 4 5.82 -13.76 -10.90
C MET A 4 5.66 -12.68 -9.82
N ARG A 5 6.73 -12.40 -9.05
CA ARG A 5 6.72 -11.34 -8.03
C ARG A 5 6.67 -9.94 -8.64
N LEU A 6 7.24 -9.73 -9.84
CA LEU A 6 7.08 -8.47 -10.57
C LEU A 6 5.63 -8.22 -10.97
N ILE A 7 4.92 -9.22 -11.50
CA ILE A 7 3.51 -9.10 -11.87
C ILE A 7 2.66 -8.76 -10.65
N LYS A 8 2.89 -9.45 -9.52
CA LYS A 8 2.23 -9.14 -8.25
C LYS A 8 2.50 -7.70 -7.80
N PHE A 9 3.76 -7.27 -7.82
CA PHE A 9 4.11 -5.90 -7.43
C PHE A 9 3.39 -4.86 -8.29
N LEU A 10 3.41 -5.04 -9.61
CA LEU A 10 2.76 -4.12 -10.54
C LEU A 10 1.24 -4.11 -10.39
N SER A 11 0.59 -5.26 -10.20
CA SER A 11 -0.86 -5.33 -10.00
C SER A 11 -1.27 -4.66 -8.69
N THR A 12 -0.56 -4.94 -7.60
CA THR A 12 -0.78 -4.29 -6.30
C THR A 12 -0.54 -2.78 -6.38
N TRP A 13 0.50 -2.33 -7.09
CA TRP A 13 0.78 -0.91 -7.27
C TRP A 13 -0.36 -0.19 -8.00
N VAL A 14 -0.79 -0.71 -9.15
CA VAL A 14 -1.90 -0.11 -9.90
C VAL A 14 -3.15 -0.04 -9.03
N ILE A 15 -3.46 -1.11 -8.28
CA ILE A 15 -4.62 -1.15 -7.40
C ILE A 15 -4.52 -0.13 -6.28
N ASN A 16 -3.35 0.03 -5.65
CA ASN A 16 -3.14 1.04 -4.62
C ASN A 16 -3.29 2.46 -5.16
N SER A 17 -2.79 2.74 -6.36
CA SER A 17 -2.96 4.05 -6.99
C SER A 17 -4.43 4.37 -7.26
N VAL A 18 -5.18 3.41 -7.81
CA VAL A 18 -6.63 3.57 -8.03
C VAL A 18 -7.37 3.72 -6.70
N LEU A 19 -7.04 2.89 -5.70
CA LEU A 19 -7.64 2.93 -4.38
C LEU A 19 -7.46 4.29 -3.71
N LEU A 20 -6.27 4.89 -3.77
CA LEU A 20 -6.03 6.22 -3.21
C LEU A 20 -6.89 7.28 -3.91
N VAL A 21 -7.07 7.20 -5.24
CA VAL A 21 -7.97 8.09 -5.96
C VAL A 21 -9.39 7.95 -5.43
N VAL A 22 -9.90 6.71 -5.31
CA VAL A 22 -11.25 6.43 -4.79
C VAL A 22 -11.41 6.94 -3.37
N ILE A 23 -10.46 6.66 -2.48
CA ILE A 23 -10.46 7.13 -1.08
C ILE A 23 -10.53 8.66 -1.04
N SER A 24 -9.76 9.37 -1.88
CA SER A 24 -9.80 10.84 -1.92
C SER A 24 -11.15 11.41 -2.36
N GLN A 25 -11.95 10.63 -3.11
CA GLN A 25 -13.31 11.03 -3.50
C GLN A 25 -14.32 10.76 -2.38
N ILE A 26 -14.20 9.61 -1.69
CA ILE A 26 -15.09 9.25 -0.59
C ILE A 26 -14.87 10.16 0.62
N PHE A 27 -13.61 10.41 0.98
CA PHE A 27 -13.21 11.26 2.11
C PHE A 27 -12.82 12.67 1.65
N ALA A 28 -13.62 13.24 0.75
CA ALA A 28 -13.40 14.58 0.21
C ALA A 28 -13.17 15.60 1.35
N GLY A 29 -12.15 16.44 1.21
CA GLY A 29 -11.75 17.42 2.21
C GLY A 29 -10.90 16.89 3.38
N SER A 30 -10.86 15.57 3.59
CA SER A 30 -10.03 14.96 4.65
C SER A 30 -8.87 14.11 4.12
N VAL A 31 -9.00 13.58 2.90
CA VAL A 31 -7.91 12.93 2.15
C VAL A 31 -7.74 13.69 0.84
N VAL A 32 -6.59 14.33 0.66
CA VAL A 32 -6.28 15.16 -0.51
C VAL A 32 -5.18 14.50 -1.30
N LEU A 33 -5.36 14.44 -2.62
CA LEU A 33 -4.37 14.00 -3.57
C LEU A 33 -3.98 15.14 -4.49
N GLY A 34 -2.68 15.37 -4.61
CA GLY A 34 -2.10 16.49 -5.32
C GLY A 34 -1.76 17.65 -4.40
N ASN A 35 -0.82 18.47 -4.84
CA ASN A 35 -0.40 19.70 -4.18
C ASN A 35 0.13 20.69 -5.25
N ALA A 36 0.80 21.77 -4.82
CA ALA A 36 1.35 22.77 -5.75
C ALA A 36 2.45 22.23 -6.70
N VAL A 37 3.05 21.08 -6.38
CA VAL A 37 4.15 20.45 -7.12
C VAL A 37 3.66 19.27 -7.95
N LEU A 38 2.77 18.43 -7.39
CA LEU A 38 2.30 17.21 -8.01
C LEU A 38 0.81 17.29 -8.36
N SER A 39 0.48 16.91 -9.59
CA SER A 39 -0.91 16.70 -9.98
C SER A 39 -1.53 15.54 -9.20
N LYS A 40 -2.86 15.54 -9.07
CA LYS A 40 -3.62 14.49 -8.38
C LYS A 40 -3.28 13.08 -8.85
N GLY A 41 -3.16 12.89 -10.17
CA GLY A 41 -2.82 11.60 -10.77
C GLY A 41 -1.41 11.14 -10.42
N ILE A 42 -0.42 12.02 -10.53
CA ILE A 42 0.97 11.68 -10.20
C ILE A 42 1.12 11.39 -8.71
N ALA A 43 0.47 12.19 -7.85
CA ALA A 43 0.44 11.95 -6.41
C ALA A 43 -0.13 10.57 -6.06
N ALA A 44 -1.20 10.14 -6.73
CA ALA A 44 -1.80 8.83 -6.53
C ALA A 44 -0.87 7.68 -7.00
N VAL A 45 -0.24 7.84 -8.17
CA VAL A 45 0.70 6.88 -8.72
C VAL A 45 1.91 6.73 -7.78
N PHE A 46 2.51 7.85 -7.38
CA PHE A 46 3.70 7.86 -6.55
C PHE A 46 3.42 7.40 -5.12
N SER A 47 2.34 7.88 -4.49
CA SER A 47 1.97 7.42 -3.15
C SER A 47 1.58 5.94 -3.15
N GLY A 48 0.84 5.48 -4.18
CA GLY A 48 0.53 4.06 -4.35
C GLY A 48 1.78 3.20 -4.47
N PHE A 49 2.79 3.67 -5.22
CA PHE A 49 4.07 3.00 -5.34
C PHE A 49 4.77 2.85 -3.99
N LEU A 50 4.81 3.92 -3.18
CA LEU A 50 5.44 3.89 -1.86
C LEU A 50 4.74 2.88 -0.94
N LEU A 51 3.40 2.86 -0.91
CA LEU A 51 2.65 1.93 -0.08
C LEU A 51 2.84 0.47 -0.53
N THR A 52 2.82 0.19 -1.83
CA THR A 52 3.13 -1.14 -2.35
C THR A 52 4.56 -1.55 -2.02
N THR A 53 5.51 -0.62 -2.09
CA THR A 53 6.90 -0.88 -1.70
C THR A 53 7.00 -1.26 -0.22
N VAL A 54 6.28 -0.56 0.65
CA VAL A 54 6.21 -0.90 2.08
C VAL A 54 5.70 -2.33 2.27
N PHE A 55 4.58 -2.69 1.64
CA PHE A 55 4.02 -4.05 1.71
C PHE A 55 5.02 -5.13 1.27
N PHE A 56 5.70 -4.94 0.14
CA PHE A 56 6.67 -5.92 -0.38
C PHE A 56 7.99 -5.97 0.41
N LEU A 57 8.31 -4.95 1.20
CA LEU A 57 9.48 -4.91 2.06
C LEU A 57 9.28 -5.68 3.37
N VAL A 58 8.05 -5.85 3.85
CA VAL A 58 7.76 -6.60 5.09
C VAL A 58 8.37 -8.00 5.08
N PRO A 59 8.10 -8.87 4.09
CA PRO A 59 8.70 -10.21 4.08
C PRO A 59 10.22 -10.18 4.02
N VAL A 60 10.81 -9.22 3.29
CA VAL A 60 12.27 -9.06 3.19
C VAL A 60 12.88 -8.65 4.53
N ALA A 61 12.21 -7.77 5.27
CA ALA A 61 12.64 -7.34 6.60
C ALA A 61 12.55 -8.49 7.61
N VAL A 62 11.46 -9.29 7.56
CA VAL A 62 11.28 -10.47 8.42
C VAL A 62 12.35 -11.53 8.13
N GLU A 63 12.61 -11.86 6.87
CA GLU A 63 13.65 -12.81 6.46
C GLU A 63 15.04 -12.41 6.99
N LYS A 64 15.37 -11.12 6.93
CA LYS A 64 16.64 -10.58 7.44
C LYS A 64 16.74 -10.56 8.97
N SER A 65 15.60 -10.54 9.66
CA SER A 65 15.55 -10.54 11.13
C SER A 65 15.68 -11.94 11.76
N GLU A 66 15.80 -12.99 10.93
CA GLU A 66 15.78 -14.41 11.36
C GLU A 66 14.51 -14.82 12.14
N ALA A 67 13.48 -13.97 12.16
CA ALA A 67 12.23 -14.25 12.85
C ALA A 67 11.45 -15.35 12.11
N LYS A 68 11.23 -16.48 12.79
CA LYS A 68 10.45 -17.61 12.26
C LYS A 68 8.96 -17.40 12.48
N ILE A 69 8.33 -16.60 11.63
CA ILE A 69 6.89 -16.35 11.70
C ILE A 69 6.15 -17.47 10.99
N LYS A 70 5.47 -18.33 11.77
CA LYS A 70 4.69 -19.46 11.26
C LYS A 70 3.18 -19.21 11.17
N ASP A 71 2.64 -18.32 12.00
CA ASP A 71 1.21 -18.05 12.06
C ASP A 71 0.82 -16.94 11.07
N PHE A 72 -0.14 -17.24 10.22
CA PHE A 72 -0.72 -16.33 9.24
C PHE A 72 -1.27 -15.03 9.87
N ARG A 73 -1.83 -15.10 11.08
CA ARG A 73 -2.36 -13.91 11.78
C ARG A 73 -1.25 -12.92 12.12
N PHE A 74 -0.05 -13.40 12.41
CA PHE A 74 1.10 -12.54 12.66
C PHE A 74 1.56 -11.81 11.41
N TRP A 75 1.52 -12.47 10.24
CA TRP A 75 1.79 -11.81 8.96
C TRP A 75 0.82 -10.66 8.67
N LEU A 76 -0.49 -10.91 8.83
CA LEU A 76 -1.50 -9.86 8.67
C LEU A 76 -1.27 -8.67 9.60
N ILE A 77 -0.93 -8.92 10.86
CA ILE A 77 -0.65 -7.86 11.84
C ILE A 77 0.59 -7.06 11.43
N LEU A 78 1.66 -7.73 10.99
CA LEU A 78 2.89 -7.06 10.57
C LEU A 78 2.69 -6.22 9.32
N ASP A 79 2.01 -6.76 8.31
CA ASP A 79 1.68 -6.03 7.09
C ASP A 79 0.83 -4.80 7.41
N PHE A 80 -0.18 -4.97 8.27
CA PHE A 80 -1.01 -3.87 8.72
C PHE A 80 -0.19 -2.78 9.44
N LEU A 81 0.66 -3.17 10.40
CA LEU A 81 1.50 -2.21 11.13
C LEU A 81 2.48 -1.49 10.20
N ALA A 82 3.10 -2.21 9.27
CA ALA A 82 3.98 -1.64 8.27
C ALA A 82 3.24 -0.61 7.41
N LEU A 83 2.02 -0.93 6.96
CA LEU A 83 1.19 -0.02 6.19
C LEU A 83 0.71 1.18 7.00
N VAL A 84 0.39 1.03 8.29
CA VAL A 84 0.09 2.17 9.16
C VAL A 84 1.28 3.13 9.22
N ILE A 85 2.49 2.60 9.43
CA ILE A 85 3.72 3.39 9.43
C ILE A 85 3.98 4.00 8.05
N GLY A 86 3.76 3.25 6.98
CA GLY A 86 3.93 3.68 5.60
C GLY A 86 2.99 4.84 5.24
N VAL A 87 1.69 4.70 5.49
CA VAL A 87 0.70 5.77 5.26
C VAL A 87 1.00 6.98 6.14
N TRP A 88 1.40 6.78 7.39
CA TRP A 88 1.81 7.88 8.27
C TRP A 88 3.04 8.63 7.73
N ALA A 89 4.06 7.90 7.26
CA ALA A 89 5.26 8.48 6.67
C ALA A 89 4.93 9.24 5.37
N VAL A 90 4.12 8.65 4.49
CA VAL A 90 3.66 9.28 3.25
C VAL A 90 2.87 10.56 3.55
N LYS A 91 1.99 10.54 4.57
CA LYS A 91 1.28 11.74 5.06
C LYS A 91 2.25 12.81 5.56
N ARG A 92 3.28 12.44 6.33
CA ARG A 92 4.28 13.38 6.85
C ARG A 92 5.08 14.04 5.73
N LEU A 93 5.23 13.33 4.62
CA LEU A 93 5.91 13.79 3.42
C LEU A 93 4.92 14.31 2.37
N SER A 94 3.73 14.80 2.75
CA SER A 94 2.67 15.24 1.82
C SER A 94 3.10 16.31 0.82
N VAL A 95 4.10 17.13 1.17
CA VAL A 95 4.71 18.11 0.25
C VAL A 95 5.43 17.41 -0.91
N LEU A 96 6.06 16.27 -0.65
CA LEU A 96 6.78 15.47 -1.64
C LEU A 96 5.87 14.44 -2.34
N THR A 97 4.95 13.81 -1.59
CA THR A 97 4.14 12.68 -2.08
C THR A 97 2.82 13.13 -2.70
N GLY A 98 2.35 14.33 -2.35
CA GLY A 98 1.05 14.85 -2.74
C GLY A 98 -0.12 14.18 -2.03
N LEU A 99 0.10 13.31 -1.03
CA LEU A 99 -0.97 12.70 -0.24
C LEU A 99 -1.12 13.41 1.11
N GLY A 100 -2.17 14.21 1.22
CA GLY A 100 -2.59 14.85 2.47
C GLY A 100 -3.66 14.03 3.18
N ILE A 101 -3.50 13.80 4.49
CA ILE A 101 -4.52 13.15 5.32
C ILE A 101 -4.71 13.98 6.58
N ALA A 102 -5.94 14.44 6.85
CA ALA A 102 -6.24 15.44 7.86
C ALA A 102 -5.83 15.03 9.28
N ASN A 103 -6.17 13.83 9.72
CA ASN A 103 -5.93 13.38 11.10
C ASN A 103 -5.31 11.97 11.15
N ILE A 104 -4.95 11.51 12.35
CA ILE A 104 -4.31 10.20 12.55
C ILE A 104 -5.31 9.04 12.43
N LEU A 105 -6.58 9.25 12.76
CA LEU A 105 -7.60 8.21 12.64
C LEU A 105 -7.81 7.81 11.17
N LEU A 106 -7.77 8.78 10.26
CA LEU A 106 -7.85 8.49 8.83
C LEU A 106 -6.61 7.78 8.29
N VAL A 107 -5.44 7.95 8.90
CA VAL A 107 -4.26 7.14 8.55
C VAL A 107 -4.54 5.66 8.83
N LEU A 108 -5.16 5.35 9.98
CA LEU A 108 -5.54 3.97 10.31
C LEU A 108 -6.58 3.43 9.32
N VAL A 109 -7.63 4.22 9.01
CA VAL A 109 -8.65 3.81 8.03
C VAL A 109 -8.04 3.53 6.66
N VAL A 110 -7.18 4.43 6.16
CA VAL A 110 -6.50 4.25 4.87
C VAL A 110 -5.58 3.04 4.91
N ALA A 111 -4.83 2.83 5.99
CA ALA A 111 -3.97 1.66 6.13
C ALA A 111 -4.76 0.34 6.16
N VAL A 112 -5.91 0.30 6.84
CA VAL A 112 -6.80 -0.87 6.82
C VAL A 112 -7.28 -1.15 5.39
N LEU A 113 -7.75 -0.12 4.68
CA LEU A 113 -8.23 -0.27 3.30
C LEU A 113 -7.10 -0.78 2.40
N VAL A 114 -5.93 -0.16 2.44
CA VAL A 114 -4.77 -0.59 1.64
C VAL A 114 -4.38 -2.03 1.97
N ALA A 115 -4.32 -2.41 3.26
CA ALA A 115 -3.98 -3.77 3.67
C ALA A 115 -4.98 -4.81 3.14
N LEU A 116 -6.28 -4.51 3.18
CA LEU A 116 -7.33 -5.39 2.65
C LEU A 116 -7.18 -5.58 1.15
N PHE A 117 -6.92 -4.50 0.41
CA PHE A 117 -6.73 -4.56 -1.03
C PHE A 117 -5.42 -5.26 -1.38
N ASP A 118 -4.30 -4.95 -0.74
CA ASP A 118 -3.01 -5.62 -0.94
C ASP A 118 -3.15 -7.14 -0.77
N PHE A 119 -3.78 -7.57 0.33
CA PHE A 119 -4.03 -8.98 0.58
C PHE A 119 -4.93 -9.61 -0.50
N ALA A 120 -6.00 -8.92 -0.91
CA ALA A 120 -6.85 -9.39 -1.99
C ALA A 120 -6.06 -9.52 -3.30
N THR A 121 -5.25 -8.52 -3.66
CA THR A 121 -4.46 -8.53 -4.89
C THR A 121 -3.46 -9.67 -4.93
N ASP A 122 -2.81 -9.97 -3.80
CA ASP A 122 -1.83 -11.05 -3.71
C ASP A 122 -2.50 -12.41 -3.88
N LYS A 123 -3.63 -12.64 -3.18
CA LYS A 123 -4.42 -13.87 -3.29
C LYS A 123 -5.00 -14.08 -4.69
N TYR A 124 -5.54 -13.02 -5.31
CA TYR A 124 -6.06 -13.09 -6.67
C TYR A 124 -4.95 -13.37 -7.68
N SER A 125 -3.81 -12.68 -7.55
CA SER A 125 -2.65 -12.88 -8.43
C SER A 125 -2.12 -14.31 -8.32
N ASP A 126 -2.02 -14.87 -7.11
CA ASP A 126 -1.62 -16.27 -6.92
C ASP A 126 -2.56 -17.26 -7.60
N THR A 127 -3.86 -17.02 -7.51
CA THR A 127 -4.86 -17.91 -8.12
C THR A 127 -4.74 -17.90 -9.64
N LEU A 128 -4.57 -16.72 -10.23
CA LEU A 128 -4.43 -16.57 -11.69
C LEU A 128 -3.11 -17.13 -12.21
N LEU A 129 -2.01 -16.87 -11.51
CA LEU A 129 -0.67 -17.31 -11.93
C LEU A 129 -0.48 -18.82 -11.76
N LYS A 130 -1.14 -19.45 -10.78
CA LYS A 130 -1.17 -20.92 -10.66
C LYS A 130 -2.00 -21.61 -11.74
N LYS A 131 -3.07 -20.96 -12.23
CA LYS A 131 -3.93 -21.50 -13.29
C LYS A 131 -3.26 -21.51 -14.67
N ASN A 132 -2.25 -20.67 -14.87
CA ASN A 132 -1.54 -20.49 -16.15
C ASN A 132 -0.16 -21.20 -16.20
N LYS A 133 0.15 -22.04 -15.21
CA LYS A 133 1.29 -22.97 -15.23
C LYS A 133 0.82 -24.36 -15.60
#